data_AF-U2ZJY6-F1
#
_entry.id   AF-U2ZJY6-F1
#
_cell.length_a   1.000
_cell.length_b   1.000
_cell.length_c   1.000
_cell.angle_alpha   90.00
_cell.angle_beta   90.00
_cell.angle_gamma   90.00
#
_symmetry.space_group_name_H-M   'P 1'
#
loop_
_entity.id
_entity.type
_entity.pdbx_description
1 polymer ?
#
loop_
_entity_poly.entity_id
_entity_poly.type
_entity_poly.pdbx_seq_one_letter_code
_entity_poly.pdbx_strand_id
1 'polypeptide(L)'
;MSVWTGLKRAVAVLASVSGTVSRAFTGLNGALNAANRSLAEYNRSLEARLEAEKTPALEAEVKILEAGIACPDFFGFSPRQVASKRKELLLAYEALAGRLAGEAAADVLLKIQRLRAELGEKTAG
;
A
#
# COMPACT_ATOMS: atom_id res chain seq x y z
N MET A 1 -38.53 -59.55 -15.26
CA MET A 1 -38.45 -58.21 -14.63
C MET A 1 -39.22 -57.23 -15.50
N SER A 2 -40.16 -56.46 -14.94
CA SER A 2 -40.99 -55.56 -15.75
C SER A 2 -40.22 -54.28 -16.13
N VAL A 3 -40.50 -53.74 -17.32
CA VAL A 3 -39.93 -52.47 -17.84
C VAL A 3 -40.10 -51.31 -16.84
N TRP A 4 -41.19 -51.34 -16.06
CA TRP A 4 -41.52 -50.37 -15.03
C TRP A 4 -40.50 -50.33 -13.87
N THR A 5 -40.01 -51.50 -13.44
CA THR A 5 -38.95 -51.59 -12.43
C THR A 5 -37.60 -51.07 -12.93
N GLY A 6 -37.28 -51.25 -14.21
CA GLY A 6 -36.09 -50.70 -14.85
C GLY A 6 -36.13 -49.17 -14.94
N LEU A 7 -37.28 -48.62 -15.33
CA LEU A 7 -37.49 -47.17 -15.44
C LEU A 7 -37.37 -46.45 -14.09
N LYS A 8 -37.96 -47.01 -13.02
CA LYS A 8 -37.83 -46.45 -11.66
C LYS A 8 -36.39 -46.40 -11.18
N ARG A 9 -35.58 -47.44 -11.47
CA ARG A 9 -34.16 -47.45 -11.13
C ARG A 9 -33.37 -46.41 -11.94
N ALA A 10 -33.64 -46.27 -13.23
CA ALA A 10 -32.99 -45.26 -14.07
C ALA A 10 -33.29 -43.83 -13.58
N VAL A 11 -34.55 -43.55 -13.22
CA VAL A 11 -34.96 -42.25 -12.66
C VAL A 11 -34.30 -41.99 -11.30
N ALA A 12 -34.20 -43.00 -10.44
CA ALA A 12 -33.52 -42.87 -9.14
C ALA A 12 -32.02 -42.60 -9.29
N VAL A 13 -31.35 -43.22 -10.28
CA VAL A 13 -29.94 -42.96 -10.59
C VAL A 13 -29.75 -41.55 -11.15
N LEU A 14 -30.61 -41.10 -12.07
CA LEU A 14 -30.56 -39.74 -12.60
C LEU A 14 -30.80 -38.68 -11.51
N ALA A 15 -31.73 -38.93 -10.60
CA ALA A 15 -31.98 -38.06 -9.46
C ALA A 15 -30.80 -38.05 -8.46
N SER A 16 -30.13 -39.18 -8.24
CA SER A 16 -28.95 -39.22 -7.37
C SER A 16 -27.76 -38.51 -8.01
N VAL A 17 -27.55 -38.65 -9.32
CA VAL A 17 -26.50 -37.93 -10.07
C VAL A 17 -26.76 -36.43 -10.00
N SER A 18 -28.00 -35.98 -10.23
CA SER A 18 -28.39 -34.57 -10.09
C SER A 18 -28.12 -34.04 -8.67
N GLY A 19 -28.50 -34.78 -7.63
CA GLY A 19 -28.22 -34.40 -6.25
C GLY A 19 -26.72 -34.37 -5.90
N THR A 20 -25.93 -35.26 -6.49
CA THR A 20 -24.48 -35.33 -6.28
C THR A 20 -23.76 -34.18 -6.99
N VAL A 21 -24.16 -33.87 -8.23
CA VAL A 21 -23.66 -32.73 -9.00
C VAL A 21 -24.03 -31.42 -8.31
N SER A 22 -25.27 -31.28 -7.81
CA SER A 22 -25.70 -30.08 -7.08
C SER A 22 -24.90 -29.86 -5.80
N ARG A 23 -24.62 -30.92 -5.02
CA ARG A 23 -23.75 -30.85 -3.84
C ARG A 23 -22.30 -30.52 -4.18
N ALA A 24 -21.77 -31.10 -5.25
CA ALA A 24 -20.42 -30.78 -5.73
C ALA A 24 -20.33 -29.30 -6.15
N PHE A 25 -21.35 -28.77 -6.83
CA PHE A 25 -21.41 -27.37 -7.24
C PHE A 25 -21.51 -26.43 -6.04
N THR A 26 -22.30 -26.76 -5.02
CA THR A 26 -22.37 -25.96 -3.77
C THR A 26 -21.06 -26.01 -3.00
N GLY A 27 -20.39 -27.17 -2.94
CA GLY A 27 -19.05 -27.29 -2.35
C GLY A 27 -18.00 -26.44 -3.08
N LEU A 28 -17.98 -26.48 -4.42
CA LEU A 28 -17.13 -25.63 -5.25
C LEU A 28 -17.42 -24.14 -5.03
N ASN A 29 -18.70 -23.76 -4.98
CA ASN A 29 -19.08 -22.38 -4.75
C ASN A 29 -18.68 -21.89 -3.34
N GLY A 30 -18.78 -22.77 -2.33
CA GLY A 30 -18.28 -22.53 -0.98
C GLY A 30 -16.76 -22.35 -0.95
N ALA A 31 -16.01 -23.21 -1.65
CA ALA A 31 -14.56 -23.12 -1.76
C ALA A 31 -14.13 -21.84 -2.51
N LEU A 32 -14.82 -21.48 -3.59
CA LEU A 32 -14.56 -20.24 -4.34
C LEU A 32 -14.81 -19.00 -3.46
N ASN A 33 -15.89 -19.00 -2.68
CA ASN A 33 -16.19 -17.92 -1.74
C ASN A 33 -15.20 -17.83 -0.58
N ALA A 34 -14.65 -18.96 -0.13
CA ALA A 34 -13.58 -18.99 0.87
C ALA A 34 -12.26 -18.44 0.29
N ALA A 35 -11.91 -18.85 -0.93
CA ALA A 35 -10.73 -18.33 -1.64
C ALA A 35 -10.84 -16.82 -1.90
N ASN A 36 -12.01 -16.33 -2.33
CA ASN A 36 -12.25 -14.89 -2.52
C ASN A 36 -12.11 -14.09 -1.22
N ARG A 37 -12.60 -14.62 -0.10
CA ARG A 37 -12.40 -13.99 1.22
C ARG A 37 -10.92 -13.96 1.62
N SER A 38 -10.20 -15.06 1.42
CA SER A 38 -8.77 -15.13 1.68
C SER A 38 -7.96 -14.15 0.83
N LEU A 39 -8.29 -13.99 -0.45
CA LEU A 39 -7.65 -13.01 -1.33
C LEU A 39 -7.92 -11.57 -0.88
N ALA A 40 -9.15 -11.27 -0.46
CA ALA A 40 -9.49 -9.95 0.06
C ALA A 40 -8.72 -9.63 1.37
N GLU A 41 -8.57 -10.60 2.26
CA GLU A 41 -7.77 -10.47 3.47
C GLU A 41 -6.28 -10.27 3.16
N TYR A 42 -5.74 -11.02 2.19
CA TYR A 42 -4.36 -10.86 1.75
C TYR A 42 -4.12 -9.47 1.12
N ASN A 43 -5.04 -8.99 0.27
CA ASN A 43 -4.95 -7.65 -0.30
C ASN A 43 -4.97 -6.57 0.78
N ARG A 44 -5.87 -6.65 1.77
CA ARG A 44 -5.86 -5.72 2.92
C ARG A 44 -4.55 -5.78 3.69
N SER A 45 -3.96 -6.97 3.86
CA SER A 45 -2.68 -7.12 4.55
C SER A 45 -1.52 -6.47 3.78
N LEU A 46 -1.53 -6.56 2.44
CA LEU A 46 -0.55 -5.92 1.58
C LEU A 46 -0.69 -4.40 1.62
N GLU A 47 -1.92 -3.88 1.55
CA GLU A 47 -2.19 -2.45 1.68
C GLU A 47 -1.70 -1.93 3.03
N ALA A 48 -1.98 -2.64 4.13
CA ALA A 48 -1.50 -2.26 5.46
C ALA A 48 0.03 -2.24 5.57
N ARG A 49 0.71 -3.24 4.99
CA ARG A 49 2.18 -3.27 4.94
C ARG A 49 2.74 -2.14 4.09
N LEU A 50 2.13 -1.86 2.95
CA LEU A 50 2.54 -0.78 2.07
C LEU A 50 2.36 0.58 2.75
N GLU A 51 1.25 0.82 3.46
CA GLU A 51 1.09 2.04 4.25
C GLU A 51 2.12 2.14 5.39
N ALA A 52 2.42 1.03 6.06
CA ALA A 52 3.44 0.99 7.11
C ALA A 52 4.86 1.27 6.59
N GLU A 53 5.18 0.86 5.36
CA GLU A 53 6.49 1.07 4.72
C GLU A 53 6.65 2.47 4.10
N LYS A 54 5.56 3.19 3.80
CA LYS A 54 5.65 4.54 3.23
C LYS A 54 6.31 5.57 4.15
N THR A 55 6.01 5.52 5.44
CA THR A 55 6.61 6.46 6.42
C THR A 55 8.13 6.27 6.57
N PRO A 56 8.67 5.05 6.79
CA PRO A 56 10.12 4.86 6.85
C PRO A 56 10.81 5.11 5.51
N ALA A 57 10.16 4.84 4.37
CA ALA A 57 10.70 5.22 3.06
C ALA A 57 10.85 6.74 2.92
N LEU A 58 9.83 7.49 3.36
CA LEU A 58 9.85 8.95 3.34
C LEU A 58 10.90 9.52 4.32
N GLU A 59 11.09 8.91 5.49
CA GLU A 59 12.17 9.28 6.42
C GLU A 59 13.57 9.05 5.82
N ALA A 60 13.75 7.96 5.07
CA ALA A 60 15.00 7.68 4.38
C ALA A 60 15.27 8.71 3.27
N GLU A 61 14.25 9.07 2.49
CA GLU A 61 14.33 10.11 1.45
C GLU A 61 14.73 11.46 2.07
N VAL A 62 14.07 11.87 3.15
CA VAL A 62 14.41 13.09 3.90
C VAL A 62 15.87 13.09 4.34
N LYS A 63 16.37 11.98 4.90
CA LYS A 63 17.78 11.88 5.32
C LYS A 63 18.76 11.99 4.16
N ILE A 64 18.44 11.39 3.02
CA ILE A 64 19.27 11.48 1.81
C ILE A 64 19.30 12.92 1.29
N LEU A 65 18.15 13.61 1.29
CA LEU A 65 18.06 15.01 0.88
C LEU A 65 18.81 15.93 1.84
N GLU A 66 18.67 15.73 3.16
CA GLU A 66 19.46 16.44 4.18
C GLU A 66 20.96 16.26 3.94
N ALA A 67 21.42 15.03 3.75
CA ALA A 67 22.83 14.72 3.50
C ALA A 67 23.34 15.33 2.19
N GLY A 68 22.54 15.27 1.13
CA GLY A 68 22.88 15.84 -0.18
C GLY A 68 22.99 17.36 -0.16
N ILE A 69 22.17 18.05 0.64
CA ILE A 69 22.24 19.50 0.82
C ILE A 69 23.42 19.90 1.72
N ALA A 70 23.72 19.11 2.75
CA ALA A 70 24.82 19.37 3.67
C ALA A 70 26.20 19.12 3.04
N CYS A 71 26.31 18.11 2.17
CA CYS A 71 27.56 17.72 1.51
C CYS A 71 27.41 17.71 -0.02
N PRO A 72 27.12 18.86 -0.66
CA PRO A 72 26.78 18.91 -2.08
C PRO A 72 27.91 18.41 -2.99
N ASP A 73 29.17 18.61 -2.60
CA ASP A 73 30.34 18.17 -3.36
C ASP A 73 30.43 16.64 -3.46
N PHE A 74 30.06 15.91 -2.39
CA PHE A 74 30.04 14.45 -2.38
C PHE A 74 28.96 13.89 -3.31
N PHE A 75 27.84 14.60 -3.42
CA PHE A 75 26.71 14.24 -4.28
C PHE A 75 26.77 14.86 -5.68
N GLY A 76 27.82 15.63 -5.98
CA GLY A 76 27.99 16.33 -7.26
C GLY A 76 26.90 17.38 -7.55
N PHE A 77 26.32 17.98 -6.52
CA PHE A 77 25.25 18.97 -6.65
C PHE A 77 25.82 20.37 -6.86
N SER A 78 25.46 20.98 -7.99
CA SER A 78 25.67 22.42 -8.21
C SER A 78 24.84 23.27 -7.24
N PRO A 79 25.21 24.54 -6.99
CA PRO A 79 24.42 25.44 -6.13
C PRO A 79 22.95 25.58 -6.55
N ARG A 80 22.66 25.54 -7.85
CA ARG A 80 21.29 25.54 -8.38
C ARG A 80 20.54 24.26 -8.04
N GLN A 81 21.20 23.11 -8.14
CA GLN A 81 20.62 21.83 -7.73
C GLN A 81 20.39 21.79 -6.23
N VAL A 82 21.29 22.32 -5.40
CA VAL A 82 21.07 22.43 -3.94
C VAL A 82 19.83 23.27 -3.62
N ALA A 83 19.60 24.37 -4.34
CA ALA A 83 18.38 25.16 -4.19
C ALA A 83 17.11 24.38 -4.59
N SER A 84 17.16 23.58 -5.66
CA SER A 84 16.07 22.66 -6.03
C SER A 84 15.84 21.59 -4.95
N LYS A 85 16.92 20.96 -4.47
CA LYS A 85 16.88 19.93 -3.43
C LYS A 85 16.33 20.45 -2.11
N ARG A 86 16.59 21.72 -1.74
CA ARG A 86 15.95 22.37 -0.59
C ARG A 86 14.43 22.48 -0.76
N LYS A 87 13.92 22.74 -1.97
CA LYS A 87 12.47 22.75 -2.23
C LYS A 87 11.89 21.34 -2.17
N GLU A 88 12.59 20.36 -2.71
CA GLU A 88 12.21 18.93 -2.61
C GLU A 88 12.18 18.48 -1.15
N LEU A 89 13.18 18.86 -0.35
CA LEU A 89 13.24 18.58 1.09
C LEU A 89 12.06 19.20 1.85
N LEU A 90 11.65 20.42 1.49
CA LEU A 90 10.50 21.08 2.10
C LEU A 90 9.21 20.27 1.88
N LEU A 91 8.96 19.82 0.64
CA LEU A 91 7.80 18.99 0.32
C LEU A 91 7.85 17.63 1.05
N ALA A 92 9.03 17.03 1.14
CA ALA A 92 9.22 15.77 1.87
C ALA A 92 8.93 15.92 3.38
N TYR A 93 9.37 17.02 4.01
CA TYR A 93 9.03 17.29 5.40
C TYR A 93 7.54 17.55 5.59
N GLU A 94 6.87 18.29 4.69
CA GLU A 94 5.42 18.53 4.79
C GLU A 94 4.62 17.22 4.71
N ALA A 95 5.02 16.32 3.80
CA ALA A 95 4.45 14.98 3.71
C ALA A 95 4.73 14.14 4.96
N LEU A 96 5.93 14.27 5.55
CA LEU A 96 6.32 13.54 6.75
C LEU A 96 5.58 14.06 8.00
N ALA A 97 5.43 15.38 8.14
CA ALA A 97 4.68 16.00 9.23
C ALA A 97 3.20 15.57 9.22
N GLY A 98 2.59 15.37 8.05
CA GLY A 98 1.23 14.85 7.93
C GLY A 98 1.08 13.37 8.33
N ARG A 99 2.19 12.63 8.43
CA ARG A 99 2.23 11.20 8.78
C ARG A 99 2.68 10.94 10.22
N LEU A 100 3.46 11.85 10.79
CA LEU A 100 3.95 11.76 12.16
C LEU A 100 2.94 12.34 13.16
N ALA A 101 3.04 11.92 14.42
CA ALA A 101 2.23 12.43 15.52
C ALA A 101 3.11 12.80 16.72
N GLY A 102 2.61 13.70 17.58
CA GLY A 102 3.28 14.10 18.81
C GLY A 102 4.59 14.85 18.58
N GLU A 103 5.60 14.56 19.40
CA GLU A 103 6.89 15.26 19.40
C GLU A 103 7.63 15.14 18.06
N ALA A 104 7.58 13.98 17.41
CA ALA A 104 8.20 13.76 16.11
C ALA A 104 7.62 14.68 15.02
N ALA A 105 6.31 14.97 15.06
CA ALA A 105 5.69 15.93 14.16
C ALA A 105 6.11 17.38 14.47
N ALA A 106 6.21 17.73 15.76
CA ALA A 106 6.64 19.05 16.19
C ALA A 106 8.09 19.36 15.73
N ASP A 107 8.99 18.39 15.85
CA ASP A 107 10.37 18.52 15.38
C ASP A 107 10.45 18.75 13.87
N VAL A 108 9.66 18.01 13.08
CA VAL A 108 9.60 18.20 11.62
C VAL A 108 9.00 19.56 11.26
N LEU A 109 7.98 20.02 11.98
CA LEU A 109 7.41 21.36 11.77
C LEU A 109 8.43 22.48 12.04
N LEU A 110 9.29 22.34 13.06
CA LEU A 110 10.38 23.28 13.30
C LEU A 110 11.39 23.29 12.14
N LYS A 111 11.72 22.11 11.60
CA LYS A 111 12.60 22.00 10.41
C LYS A 111 11.97 22.67 9.18
N ILE A 112 10.66 22.50 8.96
CA ILE A 112 9.91 23.17 7.89
C ILE A 112 10.01 24.69 8.03
N GLN A 113 9.78 25.24 9.24
CA GLN A 113 9.83 26.68 9.47
C GLN A 113 11.22 27.26 9.18
N ARG A 114 12.28 26.61 9.65
CA ARG A 114 13.66 27.01 9.37
C ARG A 114 13.97 26.99 7.88
N LEU A 115 13.60 25.90 7.19
CA LEU A 115 13.85 25.76 5.76
C LEU A 115 13.06 26.77 4.93
N ARG A 116 11.83 27.13 5.33
CA ARG A 116 11.06 28.20 4.70
C ARG A 116 11.71 29.57 4.89
N ALA A 117 12.25 29.86 6.07
CA ALA A 117 12.98 31.10 6.31
C ALA A 117 14.22 31.19 5.41
N GLU A 118 15.03 30.13 5.33
CA GLU A 118 16.21 30.07 4.46
C GLU A 118 15.88 30.24 2.97
N LEU A 119 14.74 29.70 2.53
CA LEU A 119 14.28 29.84 1.14
C LEU A 119 13.73 31.25 0.88
N GLY A 120 13.01 31.84 1.84
CA GLY A 120 12.46 33.19 1.74
C GLY A 120 13.52 34.29 1.68
N GLU A 121 14.57 34.18 2.49
CA GLU A 121 15.71 35.12 2.47
C GLU A 121 16.45 35.12 1.13
N LYS A 122 16.52 33.95 0.45
CA LYS A 122 17.20 33.81 -0.84
C LYS A 122 16.38 34.26 -2.06
N THR A 123 15.09 34.50 -1.90
CA THR A 123 14.21 35.02 -2.96
C THR A 123 14.07 36.54 -2.95
N ALA A 124 14.52 37.22 -1.89
CA ALA A 124 14.42 38.67 -1.72
C ALA A 124 15.70 39.44 -2.08
N GLY A 125 16.71 38.78 -2.66
CA GLY A 125 18.01 39.35 -3.05
C GLY A 125 18.35 39.10 -4.50
#